data_AF-A0A1D3CYU0-F1
#
_entry.id   AF-A0A1D3CYU0-F1
#
_cell.length_a   1.000
_cell.length_b   1.000
_cell.length_c   1.000
_cell.angle_alpha   90.00
_cell.angle_beta   90.00
_cell.angle_gamma   90.00
#
_symmetry.space_group_name_H-M   'P 1'
#
loop_
_entity.id
_entity.type
_entity.pdbx_description
1 polymer ?
#
loop_
_entity_poly.entity_id
_entity_poly.type
_entity_poly.pdbx_seq_one_letter_code
_entity_poly.pdbx_strand_id
1 'polypeptide(L)'
;MASITPRERWMVSQVVTAFQLAPYESAIQTLFRNRFASKIDPFLKGLSSSQHLLFFYEGGNEPSTHPGPIIDKLSCSEGISMDPDCGFVYFIRTIAFRKPVNLNIAGDADLVFGQFPQLPLQSLHSTLRSFFLPAVEYFDNSDWKKCSHNQRNDLIRFTSNFCKELGEAIDSFTDGIQLRKPDPRFSLIEIRMDYLRACRNPDIVSHFEELLDEWCRQIEKYLEASSDAGATQTDGGPRSEARTLHGIESWRTKMRRLSSIIHQLKSDTCHTVFQVLQAVTKLSPSVSPKSRQAVFHTLRRCKQLDIAITEAFNEARDNVKYLTTLERFIDPLYSGAPSNVFESLNALMNAIAMIYSISRYYNTSERMAAFFTKITKQARPCFGGTSSPHVPVG
;
A
#
# COMPACT_ATOMS: atom_id res chain seq x y z
N MET A 1 9.26 24.34 43.65
CA MET A 1 9.34 23.84 42.26
C MET A 1 8.91 22.39 42.28
N ALA A 2 7.85 22.01 41.55
CA ALA A 2 7.33 20.64 41.61
C ALA A 2 8.38 19.65 41.07
N SER A 3 8.71 18.64 41.87
CA SER A 3 9.62 17.57 41.49
C SER A 3 9.00 16.70 40.40
N ILE A 4 9.78 16.37 39.37
CA ILE A 4 9.36 15.41 38.34
C ILE A 4 8.97 14.07 38.99
N THR A 5 7.77 13.60 38.68
CA THR A 5 7.22 12.39 39.30
C THR A 5 7.98 11.15 38.82
N PRO A 6 7.98 10.04 39.58
CA PRO A 6 8.56 8.78 39.11
C PRO A 6 8.06 8.36 37.72
N ARG A 7 6.78 8.60 37.42
CA ARG A 7 6.18 8.31 36.11
C ARG A 7 6.69 9.22 35.00
N GLU A 8 6.75 10.52 35.24
CA GLU A 8 7.32 11.46 34.25
C GLU A 8 8.79 11.15 33.96
N ARG A 9 9.57 10.77 34.99
CA ARG A 9 10.96 10.30 34.79
C ARG A 9 11.04 9.06 33.92
N TRP A 10 10.14 8.10 34.13
CA TRP A 10 10.05 6.93 33.27
C TRP A 10 9.71 7.30 31.83
N MET A 11 8.71 8.17 31.61
CA MET A 11 8.37 8.64 30.25
C MET A 11 9.56 9.32 29.57
N VAL A 12 10.31 10.17 30.30
CA VAL A 12 11.54 10.78 29.78
C VAL A 12 12.57 9.72 29.40
N SER A 13 12.83 8.75 30.27
CA SER A 13 13.77 7.66 30.00
C SER A 13 13.39 6.86 28.74
N GLN A 14 12.09 6.60 28.52
CA GLN A 14 11.61 5.92 27.32
C GLN A 14 11.84 6.76 26.04
N VAL A 15 11.53 8.07 26.08
CA VAL A 15 11.76 8.99 24.95
C VAL A 15 13.25 9.12 24.63
N VAL A 16 14.08 9.26 25.66
CA VAL A 16 15.55 9.33 25.54
C VAL A 16 16.11 8.07 24.90
N THR A 17 15.65 6.90 25.33
CA THR A 17 16.11 5.61 24.80
C THR A 17 15.65 5.41 23.36
N ALA A 18 14.38 5.70 23.06
CA ALA A 18 13.81 5.50 21.74
C ALA A 18 14.45 6.36 20.64
N PHE A 19 14.85 7.59 20.98
CA PHE A 19 15.53 8.52 20.06
C PHE A 19 17.06 8.55 20.21
N GLN A 20 17.63 7.67 21.04
CA GLN A 20 19.08 7.62 21.31
C GLN A 20 19.67 8.96 21.81
N LEU A 21 18.90 9.71 22.58
CA LEU A 21 19.25 11.05 23.09
C LEU A 21 19.86 11.03 24.50
N ALA A 22 20.56 9.96 24.88
CA ALA A 22 21.12 9.78 26.23
C ALA A 22 21.94 10.99 26.74
N PRO A 23 22.78 11.66 25.91
CA PRO A 23 23.51 12.86 26.34
C PRO A 23 22.62 14.08 26.69
N TYR A 24 21.35 14.07 26.29
CA TYR A 24 20.42 15.20 26.39
C TYR A 24 19.28 14.96 27.39
N GLU A 25 19.36 13.93 28.23
CA GLU A 25 18.30 13.58 29.18
C GLU A 25 17.87 14.75 30.06
N SER A 26 18.83 15.53 30.60
CA SER A 26 18.53 16.70 31.44
C SER A 26 17.75 17.80 30.69
N ALA A 27 18.07 18.01 29.41
CA ALA A 27 17.34 18.96 28.57
C ALA A 27 15.92 18.47 28.27
N ILE A 28 15.74 17.17 28.01
CA ILE A 28 14.42 16.56 27.79
C ILE A 28 13.56 16.60 29.07
N GLN A 29 14.15 16.34 30.25
CA GLN A 29 13.45 16.54 31.53
C GLN A 29 12.95 17.98 31.69
N THR A 30 13.74 18.96 31.25
CA THR A 30 13.34 20.38 31.28
C THR A 30 12.20 20.67 30.30
N LEU A 31 12.20 20.05 29.11
CA LEU A 31 11.09 20.17 28.16
C LEU A 31 9.79 19.56 28.68
N PHE A 32 9.87 18.41 29.34
CA PHE A 32 8.72 17.77 29.99
C PHE A 32 8.09 18.68 31.05
N ARG A 33 8.92 19.39 31.83
CA ARG A 33 8.45 20.33 32.87
C ARG A 33 7.89 21.64 32.34
N ASN A 34 8.42 22.12 31.21
CA ASN A 34 8.12 23.46 30.72
C ASN A 34 7.20 23.38 29.49
N ARG A 35 7.76 22.96 28.35
CA ARG A 35 7.10 23.03 27.03
C ARG A 35 5.95 22.04 26.89
N PHE A 36 6.08 20.84 27.46
CA PHE A 36 5.12 19.76 27.29
C PHE A 36 4.18 19.55 28.49
N ALA A 37 4.42 20.20 29.62
CA ALA A 37 3.62 20.04 30.84
C ALA A 37 2.12 20.35 30.60
N SER A 38 1.82 21.34 29.75
CA SER A 38 0.44 21.69 29.37
C SER A 38 -0.33 20.57 28.68
N LYS A 39 0.37 19.58 28.10
CA LYS A 39 -0.22 18.38 27.47
C LYS A 39 -0.09 17.14 28.35
N ILE A 40 1.06 16.97 29.00
CA ILE A 40 1.36 15.82 29.86
C ILE A 40 0.50 15.84 31.13
N ASP A 41 0.34 16.98 31.79
CA ASP A 41 -0.40 17.05 33.06
C ASP A 41 -1.89 16.70 32.87
N PRO A 42 -2.63 17.27 31.88
CA PRO A 42 -4.00 16.87 31.63
C PRO A 42 -4.10 15.42 31.18
N PHE A 43 -3.15 14.93 30.37
CA PHE A 43 -3.11 13.54 29.93
C PHE A 43 -3.00 12.56 31.12
N LEU A 44 -2.04 12.78 32.02
CA LEU A 44 -1.82 11.93 33.19
C LEU A 44 -2.96 12.02 34.22
N LYS A 45 -3.57 13.21 34.37
CA LYS A 45 -4.74 13.41 35.25
C LYS A 45 -6.06 12.90 34.66
N GLY A 46 -6.06 12.52 33.38
CA GLY A 46 -7.25 12.09 32.67
C GLY A 46 -8.20 13.21 32.24
N LEU A 47 -7.72 14.45 32.25
CA LEU A 47 -8.46 15.65 31.85
C LEU A 47 -8.27 15.99 30.36
N SER A 48 -7.31 15.38 29.68
CA SER A 48 -7.16 15.51 28.22
C SER A 48 -8.35 14.86 27.49
N SER A 49 -8.68 15.39 26.32
CA SER A 49 -9.65 14.81 25.39
C SER A 49 -9.14 13.52 24.75
N SER A 50 -7.83 13.28 24.78
CA SER A 50 -7.18 12.10 24.22
C SER A 50 -6.65 11.15 25.30
N GLN A 51 -6.68 9.84 24.99
CA GLN A 51 -6.00 8.79 25.76
C GLN A 51 -4.60 8.45 25.23
N HIS A 52 -4.12 9.16 24.21
CA HIS A 52 -2.78 8.96 23.67
C HIS A 52 -1.98 10.27 23.62
N LEU A 53 -0.66 10.13 23.74
CA LEU A 53 0.31 11.20 23.62
C LEU A 53 1.43 10.76 22.69
N LEU A 54 1.80 11.62 21.74
CA LEU A 54 2.81 11.34 20.72
C LEU A 54 3.99 12.28 20.88
N PHE A 55 5.20 11.72 20.78
CA PHE A 55 6.45 12.46 20.67
C PHE A 55 7.10 12.16 19.33
N PHE A 56 7.57 13.20 18.65
CA PHE A 56 8.29 13.08 17.37
C PHE A 56 9.60 13.85 17.41
N TYR A 57 10.58 13.35 16.67
CA TYR A 57 11.93 13.92 16.59
C TYR A 57 12.34 14.15 15.13
N GLU A 58 12.48 15.42 14.75
CA GLU A 58 12.86 15.91 13.41
C GLU A 58 14.38 15.82 13.17
N GLY A 59 14.86 14.59 13.06
CA GLY A 59 16.23 14.26 12.73
C GLY A 59 16.33 12.75 12.78
N GLY A 60 16.55 12.10 11.64
CA GLY A 60 16.72 10.65 11.60
C GLY A 60 17.79 10.15 12.58
N ASN A 61 17.91 8.83 12.72
CA ASN A 61 18.85 8.14 13.63
C ASN A 61 20.36 8.48 13.42
N GLU A 62 20.73 9.51 12.66
CA GLU A 62 22.11 9.98 12.56
C GLU A 62 22.46 10.95 13.70
N PRO A 63 23.54 10.68 14.45
CA PRO A 63 24.01 11.58 15.50
C PRO A 63 24.61 12.83 14.87
N SER A 64 23.84 13.91 14.77
CA SER A 64 24.40 15.20 14.39
C SER A 64 25.33 15.72 15.49
N THR A 65 26.59 15.94 15.16
CA THR A 65 27.72 16.36 16.03
C THR A 65 27.57 17.77 16.67
N HIS A 66 26.39 18.38 16.61
CA HIS A 66 26.14 19.73 17.13
C HIS A 66 24.97 19.75 18.13
N PRO A 67 25.20 20.12 19.41
CA PRO A 67 24.16 20.20 20.47
C PRO A 67 23.07 21.28 20.29
N GLY A 68 22.99 21.92 19.13
CA GLY A 68 22.44 23.27 18.95
C GLY A 68 20.92 23.41 18.80
N PRO A 69 20.20 22.51 18.08
CA PRO A 69 18.74 22.56 18.13
C PRO A 69 18.08 21.17 18.20
N ILE A 70 18.60 20.25 19.01
CA ILE A 70 17.90 18.98 19.31
C ILE A 70 16.59 19.27 20.07
N ILE A 71 16.59 20.35 20.85
CA ILE A 71 15.47 20.83 21.67
C ILE A 71 14.29 21.35 20.82
N ASP A 72 14.58 21.97 19.67
CA ASP A 72 13.54 22.49 18.77
C ASP A 72 12.92 21.40 17.90
N LYS A 73 13.66 20.31 17.67
CA LYS A 73 13.28 19.15 16.87
C LYS A 73 12.43 18.12 17.62
N LEU A 74 12.40 18.17 18.95
CA LEU A 74 11.52 17.33 19.77
C LEU A 74 10.21 18.07 20.05
N SER A 75 9.12 17.38 19.85
CA SER A 75 7.78 17.95 19.89
C SER A 75 6.78 16.92 20.41
N CYS A 76 5.69 17.43 20.97
CA CYS A 76 4.67 16.63 21.64
C CYS A 76 3.29 17.00 21.08
N SER A 77 2.51 15.99 20.68
CA SER A 77 1.20 16.15 20.05
C SER A 77 0.17 15.18 20.65
N GLU A 78 -1.08 15.62 20.67
CA GLU A 78 -2.26 14.80 21.00
C GLU A 78 -3.00 14.33 19.73
N GLY A 79 -2.52 14.71 18.54
CA GLY A 79 -3.10 14.39 17.24
C GLY A 79 -2.09 13.79 16.26
N ILE A 80 -2.59 13.31 15.12
CA ILE A 80 -1.81 12.63 14.07
C ILE A 80 -0.99 13.66 13.30
N SER A 81 0.27 13.89 13.69
CA SER A 81 1.23 14.64 12.87
C SER A 81 1.89 13.70 11.87
N MET A 82 1.82 14.03 10.59
CA MET A 82 2.18 13.17 9.46
C MET A 82 3.48 13.60 8.78
N ASP A 83 4.60 13.56 9.51
CA ASP A 83 5.91 13.65 8.84
C ASP A 83 6.52 12.25 8.70
N PRO A 84 6.50 11.64 7.50
CA PRO A 84 6.84 10.22 7.31
C PRO A 84 8.31 9.88 7.58
N ASP A 85 9.19 10.87 7.65
CA ASP A 85 10.64 10.68 7.83
C ASP A 85 11.09 10.81 9.30
N CYS A 86 10.16 11.04 10.24
CA CYS A 86 10.46 11.21 11.66
C CYS A 86 10.22 9.92 12.47
N GLY A 87 11.05 9.68 13.49
CA GLY A 87 10.77 8.63 14.47
C GLY A 87 9.64 9.05 15.40
N PHE A 88 8.72 8.13 15.74
CA PHE A 88 7.63 8.40 16.68
C PHE A 88 7.66 7.48 17.90
N VAL A 89 7.28 8.06 19.02
CA VAL A 89 7.02 7.38 20.28
C VAL A 89 5.59 7.71 20.71
N TYR A 90 4.86 6.71 21.18
CA TYR A 90 3.52 6.89 21.72
C TYR A 90 3.41 6.41 23.16
N PHE A 91 2.53 7.07 23.90
CA PHE A 91 2.04 6.63 25.20
C PHE A 91 0.52 6.53 25.15
N ILE A 92 -0.04 5.39 25.56
CA ILE A 92 -1.49 5.14 25.57
C ILE A 92 -1.92 4.81 26.99
N ARG A 93 -2.95 5.51 27.48
CA ARG A 93 -3.62 5.19 28.74
C ARG A 93 -4.64 4.09 28.52
N THR A 94 -4.48 2.99 29.25
CA THR A 94 -5.39 1.84 29.22
C THR A 94 -6.48 1.93 30.30
N ILE A 95 -6.40 2.94 31.17
CA ILE A 95 -7.39 3.24 32.19
C ILE A 95 -8.58 4.03 31.62
N ALA A 96 -9.73 3.91 32.27
CA ALA A 96 -10.95 4.64 31.88
C ALA A 96 -10.72 6.17 31.79
N PHE A 97 -11.44 6.82 30.87
CA PHE A 97 -11.46 8.28 30.74
C PHE A 97 -11.73 8.95 32.09
N ARG A 98 -11.11 10.12 32.31
CA ARG A 98 -11.23 10.91 33.55
C ARG A 98 -10.66 10.30 34.83
N LYS A 99 -10.07 9.10 34.78
CA LYS A 99 -9.32 8.55 35.92
C LYS A 99 -7.85 8.98 35.86
N PRO A 100 -7.26 9.49 36.95
CA PRO A 100 -5.84 9.83 36.98
C PRO A 100 -4.98 8.57 37.02
N VAL A 101 -3.81 8.65 36.40
CA VAL A 101 -2.76 7.65 36.45
C VAL A 101 -1.94 7.82 37.74
N ASN A 102 -1.46 6.72 38.35
CA ASN A 102 -0.65 6.81 39.56
C ASN A 102 0.77 7.30 39.27
N LEU A 103 1.04 8.57 39.57
CA LEU A 103 2.33 9.23 39.29
C LEU A 103 3.52 8.68 40.08
N ASN A 104 3.27 7.98 41.20
CA ASN A 104 4.32 7.42 42.06
C ASN A 104 4.85 6.08 41.55
N ILE A 105 4.12 5.42 40.65
CA ILE A 105 4.55 4.17 40.01
C ILE A 105 5.20 4.53 38.68
N ALA A 106 6.46 4.14 38.50
CA ALA A 106 7.25 4.49 37.33
C ALA A 106 6.72 3.79 36.06
N GLY A 107 6.42 2.49 36.11
CA GLY A 107 5.85 1.73 34.99
C GLY A 107 4.86 0.68 35.48
N ASP A 108 3.68 0.67 34.88
CA ASP A 108 2.60 -0.30 35.10
C ASP A 108 1.78 -0.47 33.82
N ALA A 109 0.75 -1.33 33.89
CA ALA A 109 -0.13 -1.59 32.75
C ALA A 109 -1.07 -0.41 32.41
N ASP A 110 -1.16 0.61 33.28
CA ASP A 110 -2.07 1.77 33.11
C ASP A 110 -1.59 2.74 32.03
N LEU A 111 -0.29 2.68 31.69
CA LEU A 111 0.34 3.51 30.66
C LEU A 111 1.27 2.66 29.78
N VAL A 112 0.80 2.36 28.57
CA VAL A 112 1.55 1.59 27.57
C VAL A 112 2.42 2.53 26.77
N PHE A 113 3.67 2.13 26.54
CA PHE A 113 4.62 2.80 25.67
C PHE A 113 4.89 1.94 24.43
N GLY A 114 5.08 2.59 23.28
CA GLY A 114 5.62 1.92 22.10
C GLY A 114 6.29 2.90 21.12
N GLN A 115 7.11 2.33 20.25
CA GLN A 115 7.82 3.05 19.20
C GLN A 115 7.20 2.68 17.85
N PHE A 116 6.92 3.68 17.01
CA PHE A 116 6.55 3.39 15.62
C PHE A 116 7.81 3.07 14.82
N PRO A 117 7.81 1.97 14.06
CA PRO A 117 8.87 1.67 13.13
C PRO A 117 8.75 2.53 11.87
N GLN A 118 9.87 2.67 11.16
CA GLN A 118 10.00 3.45 9.91
C GLN A 118 9.03 2.99 8.81
N LEU A 119 8.55 1.74 8.86
CA LEU A 119 7.57 1.20 7.93
C LEU A 119 6.31 0.74 8.70
N PRO A 120 5.37 1.65 8.99
CA PRO A 120 4.21 1.38 9.84
C PRO A 120 3.34 0.22 9.34
N LEU A 121 3.14 0.11 8.01
CA LEU A 121 2.35 -0.95 7.40
C LEU A 121 3.01 -2.33 7.58
N GLN A 122 4.32 -2.42 7.34
CA GLN A 122 5.07 -3.67 7.51
C GLN A 122 5.06 -4.16 8.95
N SER A 123 5.20 -3.23 9.90
CA SER A 123 5.11 -3.56 11.31
C SER A 123 3.70 -3.96 11.73
N LEU A 124 2.66 -3.27 11.25
CA LEU A 124 1.29 -3.66 11.52
C LEU A 124 1.04 -5.10 11.03
N HIS A 125 1.46 -5.41 9.81
CA HIS A 125 1.36 -6.77 9.26
C HIS A 125 2.13 -7.78 10.10
N SER A 126 3.38 -7.48 10.46
CA SER A 126 4.22 -8.39 11.26
C SER A 126 3.65 -8.60 12.66
N THR A 127 3.14 -7.55 13.29
CA THR A 127 2.56 -7.61 14.64
C THR A 127 1.26 -8.41 14.64
N LEU A 128 0.37 -8.14 13.68
CA LEU A 128 -0.89 -8.88 13.55
C LEU A 128 -0.65 -10.36 13.21
N ARG A 129 0.22 -10.64 12.23
CA ARG A 129 0.48 -12.00 11.74
C ARG A 129 1.27 -12.84 12.73
N SER A 130 2.27 -12.26 13.41
CA SER A 130 3.24 -13.03 14.20
C SER A 130 2.92 -13.08 15.69
N PHE A 131 2.16 -12.11 16.21
CA PHE A 131 1.82 -12.03 17.64
C PHE A 131 0.33 -12.18 17.89
N PHE A 132 -0.51 -11.32 17.30
CA PHE A 132 -1.94 -11.31 17.63
C PHE A 132 -2.70 -12.49 17.05
N LEU A 133 -2.44 -12.89 15.80
CA LEU A 133 -3.13 -14.02 15.18
C LEU A 133 -2.82 -15.34 15.92
N PRO A 134 -1.56 -15.70 16.23
CA PRO A 134 -1.27 -16.88 17.03
C PRO A 134 -1.86 -16.83 18.44
N ALA A 135 -1.89 -15.64 19.07
CA ALA A 135 -2.50 -15.48 20.40
C ALA A 135 -4.00 -15.78 20.37
N VAL A 136 -4.72 -15.27 19.36
CA VAL A 136 -6.16 -15.49 19.17
C VAL A 136 -6.46 -16.95 18.80
N GLU A 137 -5.58 -17.59 18.03
CA GLU A 137 -5.69 -19.02 17.68
C GLU A 137 -5.50 -19.92 18.90
N TYR A 138 -4.60 -19.55 19.82
CA TYR A 138 -4.30 -20.30 21.02
C TYR A 138 -5.39 -20.24 22.10
N PHE A 139 -6.21 -19.18 22.12
CA PHE A 139 -7.30 -19.04 23.09
C PHE A 139 -8.26 -20.22 23.08
N ASP A 140 -8.54 -20.74 24.27
CA ASP A 140 -9.40 -21.90 24.46
C ASP A 140 -10.88 -21.49 24.68
N ASN A 141 -11.79 -22.47 24.76
CA ASN A 141 -13.21 -22.17 24.92
C ASN A 141 -13.54 -21.44 26.25
N SER A 142 -12.66 -21.53 27.25
CA SER A 142 -12.78 -20.79 28.51
C SER A 142 -12.44 -19.30 28.34
N ASP A 143 -11.44 -18.97 27.53
CA ASP A 143 -11.03 -17.60 27.25
C ASP A 143 -12.11 -16.80 26.51
N TRP A 144 -12.77 -17.45 25.55
CA TRP A 144 -13.80 -16.85 24.70
C TRP A 144 -15.13 -16.58 25.42
N LYS A 145 -15.35 -17.18 26.60
CA LYS A 145 -16.53 -17.01 27.48
C LYS A 145 -17.88 -17.08 26.73
N LYS A 146 -18.39 -15.92 26.30
CA LYS A 146 -19.71 -15.76 25.66
C LYS A 146 -19.66 -15.82 24.12
N CYS A 147 -18.47 -15.89 23.53
CA CYS A 147 -18.32 -15.91 22.08
C CYS A 147 -18.65 -17.31 21.54
N SER A 148 -19.54 -17.38 20.54
CA SER A 148 -19.89 -18.65 19.90
C SER A 148 -18.76 -19.17 19.01
N HIS A 149 -18.72 -20.49 18.77
CA HIS A 149 -17.72 -21.11 17.91
C HIS A 149 -17.74 -20.56 16.47
N ASN A 150 -18.91 -20.16 15.96
CA ASN A 150 -19.04 -19.55 14.63
C ASN A 150 -18.40 -18.16 14.60
N GLN A 151 -18.70 -17.31 15.58
CA GLN A 151 -18.11 -15.96 15.69
C GLN A 151 -16.60 -16.00 15.87
N ARG A 152 -16.08 -16.97 16.64
CA ARG A 152 -14.64 -17.22 16.77
C ARG A 152 -14.01 -17.52 15.42
N ASN A 153 -14.57 -18.49 14.68
CA ASN A 153 -14.05 -18.89 13.39
C ASN A 153 -14.10 -17.75 12.37
N ASP A 154 -15.16 -16.94 12.39
CA ASP A 154 -15.29 -15.77 11.52
C ASP A 154 -14.23 -14.70 11.85
N LEU A 155 -13.96 -14.44 13.14
CA LEU A 155 -12.92 -13.50 13.55
C LEU A 155 -11.52 -13.96 13.13
N ILE A 156 -11.18 -15.23 13.35
CA ILE A 156 -9.88 -15.80 12.94
C ILE A 156 -9.75 -15.73 11.42
N ARG A 157 -10.80 -16.14 10.68
CA ARG A 157 -10.82 -16.09 9.22
C ARG A 157 -10.68 -14.66 8.70
N PHE A 158 -11.39 -13.70 9.29
CA PHE A 158 -11.30 -12.29 8.93
C PHE A 158 -9.89 -11.75 9.20
N THR A 159 -9.33 -12.01 10.37
CA THR A 159 -7.98 -11.55 10.75
C THR A 159 -6.91 -12.17 9.86
N SER A 160 -7.02 -13.47 9.55
CA SER A 160 -6.12 -14.15 8.63
C SER A 160 -6.20 -13.60 7.21
N ASN A 161 -7.42 -13.34 6.70
CA ASN A 161 -7.61 -12.74 5.38
C ASN A 161 -7.04 -11.32 5.35
N PHE A 162 -7.30 -10.52 6.39
CA PHE A 162 -6.77 -9.16 6.50
C PHE A 162 -5.23 -9.16 6.54
N CYS A 163 -4.60 -10.06 7.30
CA CYS A 163 -3.14 -10.19 7.28
C CYS A 163 -2.63 -10.57 5.89
N LYS A 164 -3.30 -11.50 5.20
CA LYS A 164 -2.94 -11.89 3.84
C LYS A 164 -3.06 -10.70 2.86
N GLU A 165 -4.18 -10.00 2.87
CA GLU A 165 -4.42 -8.83 2.01
C GLU A 165 -3.43 -7.69 2.29
N LEU A 166 -3.13 -7.44 3.57
CA LEU A 166 -2.15 -6.45 3.98
C LEU A 166 -0.73 -6.85 3.55
N GLY A 167 -0.37 -8.13 3.68
CA GLY A 167 0.90 -8.69 3.20
C GLY A 167 1.03 -8.57 1.69
N GLU A 168 0.02 -8.98 0.92
CA GLU A 168 -0.02 -8.82 -0.53
C GLU A 168 0.05 -7.34 -0.95
N ALA A 169 -0.59 -6.44 -0.19
CA ALA A 169 -0.49 -5.01 -0.44
C ALA A 169 0.94 -4.51 -0.19
N ILE A 170 1.56 -4.87 0.93
CA ILE A 170 2.96 -4.53 1.26
C ILE A 170 3.91 -5.08 0.20
N ASP A 171 3.79 -6.36 -0.12
CA ASP A 171 4.60 -7.03 -1.13
C ASP A 171 4.40 -6.35 -2.48
N SER A 172 3.18 -5.94 -2.83
CA SER A 172 2.93 -5.15 -4.04
C SER A 172 3.50 -3.73 -4.03
N PHE A 173 3.69 -3.12 -2.84
CA PHE A 173 4.38 -1.84 -2.69
C PHE A 173 5.90 -2.00 -2.85
N THR A 174 6.47 -3.11 -2.38
CA THR A 174 7.89 -3.45 -2.54
C THR A 174 8.24 -4.07 -3.90
N ASP A 175 7.32 -4.81 -4.52
CA ASP A 175 7.42 -5.43 -5.85
C ASP A 175 6.95 -4.50 -6.99
N GLY A 176 6.71 -3.21 -6.70
CA GLY A 176 6.60 -2.23 -7.76
C GLY A 176 7.92 -2.23 -8.54
N ILE A 177 7.86 -2.35 -9.88
CA ILE A 177 9.05 -2.20 -10.73
C ILE A 177 9.69 -0.86 -10.38
N GLN A 178 10.78 -0.88 -9.62
CA GLN A 178 11.53 0.30 -9.25
C GLN A 178 12.55 0.53 -10.35
N LEU A 179 12.31 1.57 -11.16
CA LEU A 179 13.26 1.99 -12.16
C LEU A 179 14.55 2.41 -11.45
N ARG A 180 15.67 1.80 -11.88
CA ARG A 180 17.00 2.08 -11.33
C ARG A 180 17.25 3.59 -11.36
N LYS A 181 17.68 4.18 -10.24
CA LYS A 181 18.05 5.60 -10.17
C LYS A 181 19.40 5.83 -10.88
N PRO A 182 19.63 7.04 -11.44
CA PRO A 182 20.95 7.43 -11.93
C PRO A 182 22.03 7.27 -10.84
N ASP A 183 23.27 6.98 -11.25
CA ASP A 183 24.38 6.76 -10.31
C ASP A 183 24.62 8.04 -9.49
N PRO A 184 24.77 7.95 -8.14
CA PRO A 184 25.03 9.11 -7.28
C PRO A 184 26.25 9.93 -7.67
N ARG A 185 27.20 9.35 -8.44
CA ARG A 185 28.36 10.04 -9.00
C ARG A 185 27.99 11.16 -9.98
N PHE A 186 26.79 11.11 -10.56
CA PHE A 186 26.26 12.15 -11.43
C PHE A 186 25.30 13.04 -10.65
N SER A 187 25.75 14.24 -10.28
CA SER A 187 24.91 15.23 -9.60
C SER A 187 23.76 15.65 -10.51
N LEU A 188 22.57 15.06 -10.30
CA LEU A 188 21.37 15.36 -11.08
C LEU A 188 20.95 16.83 -10.96
N ILE A 189 21.30 17.47 -9.84
CA ILE A 189 21.06 18.90 -9.60
C ILE A 189 21.91 19.74 -10.56
N GLU A 190 23.20 19.42 -10.72
CA GLU A 190 24.09 20.12 -11.65
C GLU A 190 23.72 19.84 -13.11
N ILE A 191 23.35 18.60 -13.43
CA ILE A 191 22.91 18.21 -14.78
C ILE A 191 21.61 18.92 -15.17
N ARG A 192 20.68 19.11 -14.23
CA ARG A 192 19.44 19.84 -14.46
C ARG A 192 19.68 21.33 -14.72
N MET A 193 20.70 21.91 -14.08
CA MET A 193 21.06 23.33 -14.28
C MET A 193 21.75 23.58 -15.63
N ASP A 194 22.51 22.62 -16.14
CA ASP A 194 23.20 22.73 -17.43
C ASP A 194 23.19 21.41 -18.23
N TYR A 195 22.03 21.09 -18.80
CA TYR A 195 21.83 19.88 -19.60
C TYR A 195 22.66 19.90 -20.91
N LEU A 196 23.09 21.07 -21.38
CA LEU A 196 23.92 21.22 -22.58
C LEU A 196 25.37 20.80 -22.33
N ARG A 197 25.88 21.02 -21.11
CA ARG A 197 27.18 20.48 -20.71
C ARG A 197 27.12 18.97 -20.52
N ALA A 198 26.04 18.46 -19.93
CA ALA A 198 25.82 17.03 -19.74
C ALA A 198 25.72 16.27 -21.07
N CYS A 199 25.07 16.83 -22.09
CA CYS A 199 24.91 16.18 -23.40
C CYS A 199 26.22 16.11 -24.23
N ARG A 200 27.25 16.88 -23.85
CA ARG A 200 28.58 16.85 -24.47
C ARG A 200 29.53 15.85 -23.80
N ASN A 201 29.18 15.33 -22.62
CA ASN A 201 30.00 14.37 -21.89
C ASN A 201 29.64 12.93 -22.31
N PRO A 202 30.54 12.19 -22.99
CA PRO A 202 30.25 10.85 -23.48
C PRO A 202 29.94 9.85 -22.35
N ASP A 203 30.54 10.01 -21.16
CA ASP A 203 30.34 9.09 -20.03
C ASP A 203 28.92 9.21 -19.45
N ILE A 204 28.42 10.44 -19.33
CA ILE A 204 27.05 10.72 -18.87
C ILE A 204 26.03 10.19 -19.88
N VAL A 205 26.29 10.40 -21.17
CA VAL A 205 25.39 9.96 -22.24
C VAL A 205 25.32 8.43 -22.31
N SER A 206 26.46 7.73 -22.21
CA SER A 206 26.49 6.26 -22.19
C SER A 206 25.72 5.71 -20.99
N HIS A 207 25.98 6.25 -19.80
CA HIS A 207 25.28 5.83 -18.57
C HIS A 207 23.76 6.05 -18.67
N PHE A 208 23.32 7.19 -19.22
CA PHE A 208 21.90 7.49 -19.39
C PHE A 208 21.23 6.64 -20.48
N GLU A 209 21.95 6.30 -21.55
CA GLU A 209 21.47 5.37 -22.58
C GLU A 209 21.25 3.97 -22.00
N GLU A 210 22.25 3.43 -21.29
CA GLU A 210 22.16 2.13 -20.62
C GLU A 210 21.02 2.09 -19.61
N LEU A 211 20.86 3.18 -18.84
CA LEU A 211 19.80 3.30 -17.85
C LEU A 211 18.41 3.29 -18.51
N LEU A 212 18.25 4.04 -19.61
CA LEU A 212 16.99 4.09 -20.35
C LEU A 212 16.67 2.75 -21.04
N ASP A 213 17.68 2.06 -21.58
CA ASP A 213 17.50 0.73 -22.17
C ASP A 213 17.08 -0.31 -21.11
N GLU A 214 17.68 -0.27 -19.93
CA GLU A 214 17.29 -1.13 -18.81
C GLU A 214 15.84 -0.87 -18.38
N TRP A 215 15.42 0.40 -18.27
CA TRP A 215 14.02 0.75 -17.98
C TRP A 215 13.08 0.19 -19.05
N CYS A 216 13.44 0.32 -20.33
CA CYS A 216 12.63 -0.24 -21.43
C CYS A 216 12.51 -1.76 -21.31
N ARG A 217 13.61 -2.49 -21.05
CA ARG A 217 13.60 -3.96 -20.87
C ARG A 217 12.74 -4.40 -19.70
N GLN A 218 12.81 -3.70 -18.57
CA GLN A 218 12.00 -4.02 -17.39
C GLN A 218 10.51 -3.83 -17.64
N ILE A 219 10.14 -2.74 -18.31
CA ILE A 219 8.75 -2.43 -18.67
C ILE A 219 8.21 -3.46 -19.67
N GLU A 220 8.98 -3.80 -20.71
CA GLU A 220 8.59 -4.81 -21.71
C GLU A 220 8.34 -6.16 -21.08
N LYS A 221 9.30 -6.65 -20.28
CA LYS A 221 9.17 -7.93 -19.58
C LYS A 221 7.90 -7.98 -18.72
N TYR A 222 7.53 -6.86 -18.09
CA TYR A 222 6.30 -6.78 -17.32
C TYR A 222 5.05 -6.80 -18.19
N LEU A 223 5.03 -6.05 -19.30
CA LEU A 223 3.90 -6.03 -20.22
C LEU A 223 3.68 -7.42 -20.83
N GLU A 224 4.74 -8.11 -21.24
CA GLU A 224 4.71 -9.48 -21.77
C GLU A 224 4.17 -10.47 -20.73
N ALA A 225 4.74 -10.49 -19.52
CA ALA A 225 4.27 -11.36 -18.43
C ALA A 225 2.80 -11.10 -18.07
N SER A 226 2.35 -9.85 -18.17
CA SER A 226 0.96 -9.47 -17.90
C SER A 226 -0.02 -9.83 -19.02
N SER A 227 0.48 -10.09 -20.24
CA SER A 227 -0.29 -10.52 -21.40
C SER A 227 -0.49 -12.04 -21.39
N ASP A 228 0.57 -12.80 -21.12
CA ASP A 228 0.53 -14.27 -21.07
C ASP A 228 -0.36 -14.83 -19.96
N ALA A 229 -0.42 -14.14 -18.82
CA ALA A 229 -1.32 -14.47 -17.72
C ALA A 229 -2.81 -14.30 -18.10
N GLY A 230 -3.13 -13.51 -19.14
CA GLY A 230 -4.48 -13.37 -19.68
C GLY A 230 -4.81 -14.39 -20.76
N ALA A 231 -3.82 -14.86 -21.53
CA ALA A 231 -4.00 -15.82 -22.62
C ALA A 231 -4.13 -17.28 -22.15
N THR A 232 -3.47 -17.65 -21.04
CA THR A 232 -3.54 -19.01 -20.46
C THR A 232 -4.80 -19.27 -19.63
N GLN A 233 -5.65 -18.26 -19.41
CA GLN A 233 -6.91 -18.40 -18.65
C GLN A 233 -8.10 -18.90 -19.48
N THR A 234 -7.95 -19.04 -20.81
CA THR A 234 -9.01 -19.60 -21.67
C THR A 234 -9.24 -21.09 -21.45
N ASP A 235 -8.30 -21.82 -20.82
CA ASP A 235 -8.35 -23.29 -20.65
C ASP A 235 -8.37 -23.77 -19.18
N GLY A 236 -8.53 -22.85 -18.22
CA GLY A 236 -8.58 -23.16 -16.78
C GLY A 236 -9.98 -23.52 -16.30
N GLY A 237 -10.17 -24.75 -15.81
CA GLY A 237 -11.45 -25.34 -15.39
C GLY A 237 -12.26 -24.62 -14.28
N PRO A 238 -13.35 -25.26 -13.78
CA PRO A 238 -14.51 -24.61 -13.10
C PRO A 238 -14.25 -23.92 -11.75
N ARG A 239 -12.99 -23.74 -11.33
CA ARG A 239 -12.60 -23.24 -10.00
C ARG A 239 -11.56 -22.12 -10.01
N SER A 240 -10.94 -21.77 -11.15
CA SER A 240 -9.87 -20.77 -11.20
C SER A 240 -10.36 -19.31 -11.19
N GLU A 241 -11.62 -19.06 -11.56
CA GLU A 241 -12.25 -17.74 -11.47
C GLU A 241 -13.28 -17.63 -10.33
N ALA A 242 -13.39 -18.67 -9.48
CA ALA A 242 -14.28 -18.71 -8.32
C ALA A 242 -13.76 -17.89 -7.12
N ARG A 243 -13.18 -16.73 -7.43
CA ARG A 243 -13.38 -15.51 -6.68
C ARG A 243 -13.38 -14.41 -7.73
N THR A 244 -14.55 -13.87 -8.06
CA THR A 244 -14.69 -12.57 -8.74
C THR A 244 -13.74 -11.53 -8.11
N LEU A 245 -13.54 -11.63 -6.78
CA LEU A 245 -12.52 -10.94 -5.97
C LEU A 245 -11.06 -11.15 -6.43
N HIS A 246 -10.62 -12.34 -6.83
CA HIS A 246 -9.22 -12.60 -7.23
C HIS A 246 -8.93 -12.07 -8.64
N GLY A 247 -9.92 -12.10 -9.54
CA GLY A 247 -9.85 -11.41 -10.82
C GLY A 247 -9.78 -9.89 -10.65
N ILE A 248 -10.68 -9.31 -9.85
CA ILE A 248 -10.66 -7.88 -9.51
C ILE A 248 -9.33 -7.50 -8.86
N GLU A 249 -8.82 -8.29 -7.91
CA GLU A 249 -7.58 -7.99 -7.22
C GLU A 249 -6.35 -8.11 -8.12
N SER A 250 -6.35 -9.07 -9.05
CA SER A 250 -5.33 -9.16 -10.11
C SER A 250 -5.32 -7.92 -11.00
N TRP A 251 -6.49 -7.46 -11.46
CA TRP A 251 -6.61 -6.23 -12.25
C TRP A 251 -6.29 -4.97 -11.44
N ARG A 252 -6.65 -4.90 -10.16
CA ARG A 252 -6.26 -3.83 -9.24
C ARG A 252 -4.75 -3.81 -9.05
N THR A 253 -4.12 -4.97 -8.90
CA THR A 253 -2.66 -5.10 -8.79
C THR A 253 -1.98 -4.64 -10.08
N LYS A 254 -2.47 -5.06 -11.26
CA LYS A 254 -1.98 -4.61 -12.57
C LYS A 254 -2.10 -3.08 -12.71
N MET A 255 -3.26 -2.51 -12.36
CA MET A 255 -3.52 -1.08 -12.38
C MET A 255 -2.57 -0.31 -11.46
N ARG A 256 -2.39 -0.77 -10.21
CA ARG A 256 -1.48 -0.16 -9.22
C ARG A 256 -0.02 -0.18 -9.70
N ARG A 257 0.45 -1.29 -10.25
CA ARG A 257 1.81 -1.43 -10.80
C ARG A 257 2.05 -0.52 -11.99
N LEU A 258 1.11 -0.47 -12.95
CA LEU A 258 1.18 0.45 -14.10
C LEU A 258 1.16 1.92 -13.65
N SER A 259 0.34 2.26 -12.65
CA SER A 259 0.31 3.60 -12.05
C SER A 259 1.66 3.98 -11.43
N SER A 260 2.34 3.05 -10.77
CA SER A 260 3.68 3.26 -10.20
C SER A 260 4.71 3.55 -11.28
N ILE A 261 4.71 2.77 -12.37
CA ILE A 261 5.61 3.00 -13.52
C ILE A 261 5.37 4.39 -14.12
N ILE A 262 4.10 4.76 -14.35
CA ILE A 262 3.74 6.08 -14.89
C ILE A 262 4.25 7.20 -13.99
N HIS A 263 4.10 7.07 -12.66
CA HIS A 263 4.59 8.08 -11.72
C HIS A 263 6.12 8.17 -11.71
N GLN A 264 6.82 7.03 -11.74
CA GLN A 264 8.29 6.99 -11.78
C GLN A 264 8.84 7.59 -13.09
N LEU A 265 8.21 7.31 -14.23
CA LEU A 265 8.59 7.92 -15.52
C LEU A 265 8.38 9.45 -15.54
N LYS A 266 7.39 9.94 -14.80
CA LYS A 266 7.11 11.38 -14.63
C LYS A 266 7.98 12.06 -13.58
N SER A 267 8.81 11.32 -12.83
CA SER A 267 9.69 11.91 -11.82
C SER A 267 10.72 12.85 -12.45
N ASP A 268 11.11 13.89 -11.70
CA ASP A 268 12.11 14.87 -12.14
C ASP A 268 13.44 14.21 -12.55
N THR A 269 13.81 13.12 -11.87
CA THR A 269 15.03 12.36 -12.17
C THR A 269 14.97 11.69 -13.53
N CYS A 270 13.86 11.01 -13.84
CA CYS A 270 13.66 10.38 -15.14
C CYS A 270 13.52 11.44 -16.23
N HIS A 271 12.80 12.52 -15.96
CA HIS A 271 12.63 13.63 -16.88
C HIS A 271 13.97 14.26 -17.29
N THR A 272 14.89 14.44 -16.33
CA THR A 272 16.24 14.95 -16.58
C THR A 272 17.04 14.03 -17.52
N VAL A 273 16.97 12.71 -17.32
CA VAL A 273 17.60 11.71 -18.20
C VAL A 273 17.05 11.83 -19.64
N PHE A 274 15.72 11.93 -19.80
CA PHE A 274 15.10 12.13 -21.11
C PHE A 274 15.54 13.43 -21.78
N GLN A 275 15.59 14.54 -21.05
CA GLN A 275 15.98 15.84 -21.61
C GLN A 275 17.43 15.83 -22.10
N VAL A 276 18.35 15.24 -21.34
CA VAL A 276 19.77 15.15 -21.74
C VAL A 276 19.92 14.30 -23.00
N LEU A 277 19.31 13.11 -23.04
CA LEU A 277 19.34 12.24 -24.22
C LEU A 277 18.66 12.89 -25.44
N GLN A 278 17.57 13.63 -25.23
CA GLN A 278 16.92 14.38 -26.29
C GLN A 278 17.80 15.54 -26.80
N ALA A 279 18.56 16.20 -25.94
CA ALA A 279 19.51 17.22 -26.34
C ALA A 279 20.67 16.63 -27.17
N VAL A 280 21.16 15.44 -26.84
CA VAL A 280 22.18 14.72 -27.63
C VAL A 280 21.72 14.49 -29.08
N THR A 281 20.46 14.07 -29.26
CA THR A 281 19.90 13.82 -30.60
C THR A 281 19.70 15.10 -31.42
N LYS A 282 19.46 16.26 -30.78
CA LYS A 282 19.17 17.55 -31.46
C LYS A 282 20.39 18.46 -31.67
N LEU A 283 21.36 18.47 -30.74
CA LEU A 283 22.30 19.60 -30.60
C LEU A 283 23.78 19.24 -30.72
N SER A 284 24.16 17.96 -30.77
CA SER A 284 25.57 17.57 -30.62
C SER A 284 26.18 16.88 -31.84
N PRO A 285 26.99 17.58 -32.67
CA PRO A 285 27.87 16.95 -33.65
C PRO A 285 29.12 16.30 -33.02
N SER A 286 29.42 16.53 -31.73
CA SER A 286 30.61 16.01 -31.05
C SER A 286 30.49 14.56 -30.57
N VAL A 287 29.27 14.02 -30.52
CA VAL A 287 29.00 12.63 -30.17
C VAL A 287 29.09 11.75 -31.43
N SER A 288 29.69 10.57 -31.30
CA SER A 288 29.81 9.58 -32.38
C SER A 288 28.45 9.35 -33.07
N PRO A 289 28.41 9.28 -34.43
CA PRO A 289 27.16 9.05 -35.15
C PRO A 289 26.49 7.71 -34.79
N LYS A 290 27.27 6.72 -34.32
CA LYS A 290 26.75 5.43 -33.86
C LYS A 290 26.00 5.54 -32.53
N SER A 291 26.55 6.25 -31.54
CA SER A 291 25.86 6.43 -30.25
C SER A 291 24.65 7.36 -30.37
N ARG A 292 24.68 8.34 -31.29
CA ARG A 292 23.50 9.16 -31.58
C ARG A 292 22.32 8.35 -32.13
N GLN A 293 22.59 7.36 -33.00
CA GLN A 293 21.58 6.46 -33.53
C GLN A 293 21.02 5.54 -32.44
N ALA A 294 21.88 4.96 -31.61
CA ALA A 294 21.47 4.09 -30.50
C ALA A 294 20.56 4.84 -29.50
N VAL A 295 20.95 6.04 -29.07
CA VAL A 295 20.12 6.92 -28.23
C VAL A 295 18.77 7.25 -28.88
N PHE A 296 18.74 7.52 -30.19
CA PHE A 296 17.49 7.79 -30.91
C PHE A 296 16.55 6.57 -30.91
N HIS A 297 17.09 5.36 -31.14
CA HIS A 297 16.32 4.12 -31.09
C HIS A 297 15.76 3.85 -29.69
N THR A 298 16.57 3.99 -28.65
CA THR A 298 16.15 3.80 -27.26
C THR A 298 15.07 4.80 -26.85
N LEU A 299 15.20 6.08 -27.23
CA LEU A 299 14.17 7.10 -27.00
C LEU A 299 12.86 6.78 -27.73
N ARG A 300 12.93 6.28 -28.97
CA ARG A 300 11.74 5.90 -29.74
C ARG A 300 11.04 4.70 -29.10
N ARG A 301 11.79 3.69 -28.69
CA ARG A 301 11.28 2.50 -27.97
C ARG A 301 10.60 2.92 -26.67
N CYS A 302 11.22 3.78 -25.88
CA CYS A 302 10.62 4.26 -24.64
C CYS A 302 9.29 5.02 -24.87
N LYS A 303 9.18 5.81 -25.95
CA LYS A 303 7.91 6.48 -26.30
C LYS A 303 6.81 5.50 -26.69
N GLN A 304 7.15 4.42 -27.38
CA GLN A 304 6.19 3.36 -27.70
C GLN A 304 5.72 2.64 -26.43
N LEU A 305 6.64 2.39 -25.49
CA LEU A 305 6.29 1.80 -24.20
C LEU A 305 5.41 2.71 -23.35
N ASP A 306 5.62 4.03 -23.36
CA ASP A 306 4.76 4.98 -22.64
C ASP A 306 3.30 4.93 -23.13
N ILE A 307 3.11 4.81 -24.45
CA ILE A 307 1.78 4.61 -25.06
C ILE A 307 1.21 3.26 -24.61
N ALA A 308 1.98 2.17 -24.71
CA ALA A 308 1.52 0.84 -24.34
C ALA A 308 1.18 0.72 -22.83
N ILE A 309 1.96 1.33 -21.94
CA ILE A 309 1.68 1.43 -20.51
C ILE A 309 0.37 2.17 -20.28
N THR A 310 0.16 3.29 -20.96
CA THR A 310 -1.05 4.10 -20.83
C THR A 310 -2.29 3.33 -21.30
N GLU A 311 -2.19 2.61 -22.41
CA GLU A 311 -3.25 1.74 -22.92
C GLU A 311 -3.57 0.60 -21.95
N ALA A 312 -2.55 -0.13 -21.49
CA ALA A 312 -2.68 -1.21 -20.51
C ALA A 312 -3.26 -0.72 -19.16
N PHE A 313 -2.92 0.51 -18.75
CA PHE A 313 -3.45 1.12 -17.53
C PHE A 313 -4.94 1.42 -17.68
N ASN A 314 -5.33 2.02 -18.80
CA ASN A 314 -6.73 2.31 -19.09
C ASN A 314 -7.55 1.02 -19.18
N GLU A 315 -7.02 -0.02 -19.83
CA GLU A 315 -7.63 -1.35 -19.86
C GLU A 315 -7.84 -1.91 -18.44
N ALA A 316 -6.79 -1.92 -17.61
CA ALA A 316 -6.89 -2.42 -16.25
C ALA A 316 -7.91 -1.64 -15.41
N ARG A 317 -7.93 -0.30 -15.53
CA ARG A 317 -8.89 0.56 -14.83
C ARG A 317 -10.32 0.26 -15.22
N ASP A 318 -10.59 0.16 -16.51
CA ASP A 318 -11.94 -0.11 -17.02
C ASP A 318 -12.38 -1.52 -16.60
N ASN A 319 -11.48 -2.51 -16.66
CA ASN A 319 -11.74 -3.88 -16.21
C ASN A 319 -12.08 -3.94 -14.71
N VAL A 320 -11.33 -3.23 -13.84
CA VAL A 320 -11.66 -3.13 -12.41
C VAL A 320 -13.06 -2.52 -12.23
N LYS A 321 -13.38 -1.44 -12.96
CA LYS A 321 -14.68 -0.79 -12.87
C LYS A 321 -15.81 -1.75 -13.26
N TYR A 322 -15.70 -2.42 -14.40
CA TYR A 322 -16.71 -3.35 -14.90
C TYR A 322 -16.91 -4.54 -13.97
N LEU A 323 -15.82 -5.19 -13.54
CA LEU A 323 -15.90 -6.35 -12.66
C LEU A 323 -16.46 -6.00 -11.27
N THR A 324 -16.09 -4.84 -10.71
CA THR A 324 -16.66 -4.36 -9.44
C THR A 324 -18.16 -4.05 -9.56
N THR A 325 -18.61 -3.53 -10.71
CA THR A 325 -20.04 -3.34 -10.97
C THR A 325 -20.78 -4.68 -11.07
N LEU A 326 -20.20 -5.68 -11.73
CA LEU A 326 -20.77 -7.01 -11.87
C LEU A 326 -20.86 -7.76 -10.54
N GLU A 327 -19.84 -7.65 -9.68
CA GLU A 327 -19.78 -8.29 -8.36
C GLU A 327 -21.04 -8.00 -7.53
N ARG A 328 -21.50 -6.75 -7.51
CA ARG A 328 -22.71 -6.33 -6.78
C ARG A 328 -23.99 -7.06 -7.20
N PHE A 329 -24.06 -7.52 -8.45
CA PHE A 329 -25.22 -8.25 -8.98
C PHE A 329 -25.04 -9.77 -8.94
N ILE A 330 -23.80 -10.22 -8.81
CA ILE A 330 -23.43 -11.64 -8.72
C ILE A 330 -23.50 -12.13 -7.27
N ASP A 331 -23.17 -11.30 -6.28
CA ASP A 331 -23.24 -11.65 -4.85
C ASP A 331 -24.62 -12.20 -4.42
N PRO A 332 -25.76 -11.60 -4.79
CA PRO A 332 -27.09 -12.16 -4.48
C PRO A 332 -27.35 -13.54 -5.11
N LEU A 333 -26.66 -13.91 -6.19
CA LEU A 333 -26.79 -15.23 -6.81
C LEU A 333 -26.13 -16.33 -5.96
N TYR A 334 -25.21 -15.97 -5.07
CA TYR A 334 -24.50 -16.92 -4.20
C TYR A 334 -25.19 -17.12 -2.84
N SER A 335 -25.90 -16.11 -2.32
CA SER A 335 -26.44 -16.13 -0.95
C SER A 335 -27.92 -15.75 -0.83
N GLY A 336 -28.60 -15.43 -1.94
CA GLY A 336 -29.98 -14.94 -1.95
C GLY A 336 -31.05 -16.03 -2.05
N ALA A 337 -32.27 -15.69 -1.61
CA ALA A 337 -33.46 -16.51 -1.85
C ALA A 337 -33.84 -16.52 -3.35
N PRO A 338 -34.50 -17.58 -3.86
CA PRO A 338 -34.81 -17.73 -5.30
C PRO A 338 -35.56 -16.54 -5.93
N SER A 339 -36.41 -15.83 -5.17
CA SER A 339 -37.09 -14.61 -5.61
C SER A 339 -36.11 -13.47 -5.94
N ASN A 340 -35.07 -13.30 -5.13
CA ASN A 340 -34.07 -12.24 -5.28
C ASN A 340 -33.12 -12.54 -6.45
N VAL A 341 -32.98 -13.81 -6.83
CA VAL A 341 -32.18 -14.25 -7.98
C VAL A 341 -32.80 -13.76 -9.29
N PHE A 342 -34.12 -13.87 -9.48
CA PHE A 342 -34.80 -13.39 -10.69
C PHE A 342 -34.69 -11.87 -10.85
N GLU A 343 -34.88 -11.10 -9.78
CA GLU A 343 -34.70 -9.64 -9.80
C GLU A 343 -33.24 -9.24 -10.06
N SER A 344 -32.28 -9.96 -9.47
CA SER A 344 -30.85 -9.72 -9.67
C SER A 344 -30.38 -10.11 -11.07
N LEU A 345 -30.99 -11.12 -11.70
CA LEU A 345 -30.68 -11.53 -13.08
C LEU A 345 -31.03 -10.42 -14.09
N ASN A 346 -32.17 -9.75 -13.95
CA ASN A 346 -32.53 -8.64 -14.84
C ASN A 346 -31.55 -7.46 -14.69
N ALA A 347 -31.19 -7.12 -13.44
CA ALA A 347 -30.18 -6.09 -13.17
C ALA A 347 -28.79 -6.47 -13.71
N LEU A 348 -28.40 -7.74 -13.58
CA LEU A 348 -27.16 -8.29 -14.12
C LEU A 348 -27.14 -8.21 -15.66
N MET A 349 -28.22 -8.58 -16.35
CA MET A 349 -28.34 -8.47 -17.81
C MET A 349 -28.19 -7.02 -18.29
N ASN A 350 -28.80 -6.07 -17.59
CA ASN A 350 -28.65 -4.64 -17.90
C ASN A 350 -27.22 -4.14 -17.66
N ALA A 351 -26.56 -4.58 -16.58
CA ALA A 351 -25.15 -4.26 -16.32
C ALA A 351 -24.22 -4.85 -17.39
N ILE A 352 -24.49 -6.08 -17.82
CA ILE A 352 -23.75 -6.75 -18.91
C ILE A 352 -23.93 -5.99 -20.23
N ALA A 353 -25.16 -5.58 -20.57
CA ALA A 353 -25.42 -4.80 -21.79
C ALA A 353 -24.69 -3.44 -21.76
N MET A 354 -24.66 -2.78 -20.60
CA MET A 354 -23.89 -1.55 -20.38
C MET A 354 -22.38 -1.78 -20.57
N ILE A 355 -21.83 -2.87 -20.02
CA ILE A 355 -20.41 -3.20 -20.17
C ILE A 355 -20.07 -3.55 -21.63
N TYR A 356 -20.93 -4.32 -22.31
CA TYR A 356 -20.75 -4.68 -23.71
C TYR A 356 -20.76 -3.46 -24.63
N SER A 357 -21.64 -2.49 -24.38
CA SER A 357 -21.74 -1.26 -25.19
C SER A 357 -20.60 -0.25 -24.97
N ILE A 358 -20.01 -0.20 -23.77
CA ILE A 358 -18.99 0.80 -23.43
C ILE A 358 -17.56 0.23 -23.52
N SER A 359 -17.39 -1.06 -23.24
CA SER A 359 -16.05 -1.65 -23.18
C SER A 359 -15.42 -1.77 -24.57
N ARG A 360 -14.14 -1.39 -24.66
CA ARG A 360 -13.32 -1.64 -25.85
C ARG A 360 -12.72 -3.04 -25.89
N TYR A 361 -12.67 -3.72 -24.72
CA TYR A 361 -11.94 -4.97 -24.50
C TYR A 361 -12.83 -6.15 -24.07
N TYR A 362 -14.11 -5.91 -23.74
CA TYR A 362 -15.10 -6.95 -23.39
C TYR A 362 -16.23 -7.09 -24.41
N ASN A 363 -16.21 -6.30 -25.49
CA ASN A 363 -17.23 -6.30 -26.55
C ASN A 363 -17.09 -7.45 -27.56
N THR A 364 -16.21 -8.43 -27.30
CA THR A 364 -16.04 -9.61 -28.16
C THR A 364 -17.09 -10.69 -27.82
N SER A 365 -17.66 -11.31 -28.84
CA SER A 365 -18.66 -12.39 -28.70
C SER A 365 -18.16 -13.59 -27.89
N GLU A 366 -16.88 -13.93 -28.00
CA GLU A 366 -16.25 -15.06 -27.30
C GLU A 366 -16.20 -14.87 -25.78
N ARG A 367 -15.76 -13.69 -25.31
CA ARG A 367 -15.74 -13.36 -23.87
C ARG A 367 -17.15 -13.31 -23.28
N MET A 368 -18.13 -12.80 -24.03
CA MET A 368 -19.53 -12.77 -23.63
C MET A 368 -20.13 -14.18 -23.54
N ALA A 369 -19.85 -15.05 -24.52
CA ALA A 369 -20.29 -16.45 -24.50
C ALA A 369 -19.70 -17.22 -23.31
N ALA A 370 -18.41 -17.02 -23.01
CA ALA A 370 -17.77 -17.60 -21.83
C ALA A 370 -18.40 -17.11 -20.52
N PHE A 371 -18.71 -15.82 -20.43
CA PHE A 371 -19.37 -15.22 -19.27
C PHE A 371 -20.80 -15.75 -19.07
N PHE A 372 -21.63 -15.79 -20.12
CA PHE A 372 -22.99 -16.35 -20.04
C PHE A 372 -23.01 -17.84 -19.74
N THR A 373 -22.04 -18.60 -20.26
CA THR A 373 -21.88 -20.02 -19.91
C THR A 373 -21.59 -20.19 -18.42
N LYS A 374 -20.82 -19.29 -17.81
CA LYS A 374 -20.49 -19.30 -16.38
C LYS A 374 -21.70 -18.91 -15.51
N ILE A 375 -22.43 -17.85 -15.86
CA ILE A 375 -23.67 -17.45 -15.15
C ILE A 375 -24.71 -18.58 -15.21
N THR A 376 -24.93 -19.17 -16.39
CA THR A 376 -25.91 -20.27 -16.57
C THR A 376 -25.52 -21.50 -15.74
N LYS A 377 -24.22 -21.82 -15.65
CA LYS A 377 -23.72 -22.89 -14.76
C LYS A 377 -23.95 -22.56 -13.28
N GLN A 378 -23.82 -21.29 -12.88
CA GLN A 378 -23.97 -20.82 -11.50
C GLN A 378 -25.43 -20.67 -11.07
N ALA A 379 -26.36 -20.37 -11.98
CA ALA A 379 -27.80 -20.30 -11.69
C ALA A 379 -28.47 -21.69 -11.58
N ARG A 380 -27.79 -22.75 -12.01
CA ARG A 380 -28.30 -24.14 -12.01
C ARG A 380 -28.83 -24.64 -10.65
N PRO A 381 -28.19 -24.37 -9.48
CA PRO A 381 -28.71 -24.79 -8.18
C PRO A 381 -30.09 -24.20 -7.85
N CYS A 382 -30.40 -22.99 -8.33
CA CYS A 382 -31.70 -22.34 -8.11
C CYS A 382 -32.83 -22.98 -8.94
N PHE A 383 -32.50 -23.57 -10.10
CA PHE A 383 -33.45 -24.26 -10.98
C PHE A 383 -33.58 -25.78 -10.69
N GLY A 384 -32.68 -26.35 -9.88
CA GLY A 384 -32.71 -27.77 -9.49
C GLY A 384 -33.66 -28.11 -8.33
N GLY A 385 -34.30 -27.11 -7.72
CA GLY A 385 -35.27 -27.29 -6.64
C GLY A 385 -36.68 -27.71 -7.10
N THR A 386 -36.94 -27.77 -8.41
CA THR A 386 -38.26 -28.10 -8.97
C THR A 386 -38.20 -29.36 -9.83
N SER A 387 -37.79 -30.50 -9.26
CA SER A 387 -38.07 -31.82 -9.87
C SER A 387 -37.85 -32.97 -8.89
N SER A 388 -38.87 -33.23 -8.06
CA SER A 388 -39.16 -34.61 -7.68
C SER A 388 -40.56 -34.93 -8.18
N PRO A 389 -40.75 -35.68 -9.28
CA PRO A 389 -42.03 -36.28 -9.56
C PRO A 389 -42.17 -37.45 -8.60
N HIS A 390 -43.06 -37.31 -7.61
CA HIS A 390 -43.63 -38.45 -6.92
C HIS A 390 -44.28 -39.35 -7.99
N VAL A 391 -43.64 -40.46 -8.31
CA VAL A 391 -44.30 -41.61 -8.94
C VAL A 391 -44.98 -42.35 -7.79
N PRO A 392 -46.32 -42.40 -7.72
CA PRO A 392 -46.98 -43.28 -6.77
C PRO A 392 -46.82 -44.72 -7.30
N VAL A 393 -46.24 -45.57 -6.46
CA VAL A 393 -46.31 -47.02 -6.65
C VAL A 393 -47.74 -47.43 -6.32
N GLY A 394 -48.45 -47.92 -7.33
CA GLY A 394 -49.79 -48.50 -7.27
C GLY A 394 -50.05 -49.32 -8.51
#